data_AF-A0A1L9GMG2-F1
#
_entry.id   AF-A0A1L9GMG2-F1
#
_cell.length_a   1.000
_cell.length_b   1.000
_cell.length_c   1.000
_cell.angle_alpha   90.00
_cell.angle_beta   90.00
_cell.angle_gamma   90.00
#
_symmetry.space_group_name_H-M   'P 1'
#
loop_
_entity.id
_entity.type
_entity.pdbx_description
1 polymer ?
#
loop_
_entity_poly.entity_id
_entity_poly.type
_entity_poly.pdbx_seq_one_letter_code
_entity_poly.pdbx_strand_id
1 'polypeptide(L)' 'MTKALFRATQAFWIISMLGMLIACSSFPSENEDPAKNNKATYNKDLRDCQEDYPEAGSGVHIRQWINCMNLKGWK' A
#
# COMPACT_ATOMS: atom_id res chain seq x y z
N MET A 1 32.72 -25.50 12.79
CA MET A 1 31.30 -25.62 12.42
C MET A 1 30.43 -24.48 12.94
N THR A 2 30.74 -23.87 14.08
CA THR A 2 29.96 -22.77 14.70
C THR A 2 29.93 -21.45 13.89
N LYS A 3 31.03 -21.08 13.23
CA LYS A 3 31.11 -19.83 12.43
C LYS A 3 30.21 -19.82 11.18
N ALA A 4 30.01 -20.99 10.56
CA ALA A 4 29.15 -21.12 9.38
C ALA A 4 27.67 -21.06 9.76
N LEU A 5 27.30 -21.67 10.90
CA LEU A 5 25.96 -21.55 11.47
C LEU A 5 25.62 -20.10 11.85
N PHE A 6 26.57 -19.39 12.46
CA PHE A 6 26.39 -17.99 12.86
C PHE A 6 26.27 -17.03 11.65
N ARG A 7 26.99 -17.29 10.56
CA ARG A 7 26.84 -16.55 9.30
C ARG A 7 25.50 -16.82 8.61
N ALA A 8 25.03 -18.06 8.66
CA ALA A 8 23.75 -18.45 8.06
C ALA A 8 22.56 -17.83 8.82
N THR A 9 22.59 -17.81 10.16
CA THR A 9 21.56 -17.14 10.96
C THR A 9 21.57 -15.62 10.77
N GLN A 10 22.75 -15.01 10.68
CA GLN A 10 22.87 -13.57 10.39
C GLN A 10 22.30 -13.22 9.01
N ALA A 11 22.58 -14.02 7.98
CA ALA A 11 22.04 -13.81 6.64
C ALA A 11 20.50 -13.93 6.61
N PHE A 12 19.93 -14.88 7.35
CA PHE A 12 18.47 -15.03 7.47
C PHE A 12 17.80 -13.79 8.06
N TRP A 13 18.36 -13.24 9.15
CA TRP A 13 17.84 -12.01 9.76
C TRP A 13 17.93 -10.80 8.83
N ILE A 14 19.03 -10.66 8.08
CA ILE A 14 19.21 -9.57 7.10
C ILE A 14 18.16 -9.67 5.98
N ILE A 15 17.95 -10.86 5.43
CA ILE A 15 16.97 -11.08 4.35
C ILE A 15 15.54 -10.82 4.86
N SER A 16 15.21 -11.28 6.06
CA SER A 16 13.90 -11.04 6.68
C SER A 16 13.62 -9.54 6.89
N MET A 17 14.61 -8.77 7.34
CA MET A 17 14.47 -7.32 7.52
C MET A 17 14.34 -6.57 6.18
N LEU A 18 15.07 -7.00 5.14
CA LEU A 18 14.93 -6.44 3.80
C LEU A 18 13.53 -6.69 3.21
N GLY A 19 12.94 -7.85 3.47
CA GLY A 19 11.60 -8.20 2.99
C GLY A 19 10.48 -7.32 3.57
N MET A 20 10.63 -6.85 4.81
CA MET A 20 9.64 -5.98 5.46
C MET A 20 9.56 -4.57 4.84
N LEU A 21 10.65 -4.08 4.24
CA LEU A 21 10.70 -2.74 3.63
C LEU A 21 9.88 -2.63 2.33
N ILE A 22 9.57 -3.76 1.69
CA ILE A 22 8.85 -3.79 0.39
C ILE A 22 7.33 -3.69 0.59
N ALA A 23 6.82 -3.83 1.83
CA ALA A 23 5.39 -3.88 2.12
C ALA A 23 4.73 -2.51 2.39
N CYS A 24 5.46 -1.40 2.30
CA CYS A 24 4.89 -0.08 2.53
C CYS A 24 4.21 0.44 1.25
N SER A 25 2.93 0.11 1.05
CA SER A 25 2.09 0.80 0.07
C SER A 25 1.51 2.05 0.72
N SER A 26 1.93 3.24 0.27
CA SER A 26 1.29 4.50 0.67
C SER A 26 -0.08 4.61 0.02
N PHE A 27 -1.03 5.22 0.73
CA PHE A 27 -2.31 5.59 0.15
C PHE A 27 -2.10 6.78 -0.81
N PRO A 28 -2.71 6.77 -2.01
CA PRO A 28 -2.49 7.85 -2.97
C PRO A 28 -3.05 9.17 -2.46
N SER A 29 -2.42 10.28 -2.85
CA SER A 29 -2.67 11.62 -2.31
C SER A 29 -2.69 12.73 -3.35
N GLU A 30 -2.12 12.51 -4.54
CA GLU A 30 -2.09 13.49 -5.62
C GLU A 30 -2.80 12.94 -6.86
N ASN A 31 -3.64 13.76 -7.50
CA ASN A 31 -4.23 13.37 -8.78
C ASN A 31 -3.34 13.82 -9.94
N GLU A 32 -3.14 12.94 -10.93
CA GLU A 32 -2.42 13.24 -12.17
C GLU A 32 -3.03 14.43 -12.93
N ASP A 33 -4.34 14.61 -12.85
CA ASP A 33 -5.06 15.77 -13.39
C ASP A 33 -5.05 16.92 -12.37
N PRO A 34 -4.35 18.04 -12.64
CA PRO A 34 -4.28 19.17 -11.72
C PRO A 34 -5.65 19.79 -11.40
N ALA A 35 -6.63 19.69 -12.30
CA ALA A 35 -7.97 20.21 -12.04
C ALA A 35 -8.72 19.35 -11.00
N LYS A 36 -8.35 18.07 -10.88
CA LYS A 36 -8.93 17.12 -9.94
C LYS A 36 -8.14 16.99 -8.65
N ASN A 37 -6.91 17.49 -8.60
CA ASN A 37 -6.03 17.41 -7.42
C ASN A 37 -6.48 18.35 -6.29
N ASN A 38 -7.64 18.07 -5.71
CA ASN A 38 -8.23 18.84 -4.62
C ASN A 38 -9.02 17.92 -3.68
N LYS A 39 -9.25 18.40 -2.45
CA LYS A 39 -9.91 17.63 -1.38
C LYS A 39 -11.33 17.17 -1.71
N ALA A 40 -12.09 17.97 -2.47
CA ALA A 40 -13.48 17.64 -2.78
C ALA A 40 -13.55 16.43 -3.73
N THR A 41 -12.73 16.44 -4.78
CA THR A 41 -12.63 15.32 -5.71
C THR A 41 -12.08 14.08 -5.01
N TYR A 42 -11.03 14.23 -4.20
CA TYR A 42 -10.44 13.13 -3.44
C TYR A 42 -11.46 12.39 -2.58
N ASN A 43 -12.21 13.13 -1.77
CA ASN A 43 -13.20 12.55 -0.86
C ASN A 43 -14.35 11.87 -1.61
N LYS A 44 -14.76 12.43 -2.76
CA LYS A 44 -15.78 11.82 -3.60
C LYS A 44 -15.26 10.50 -4.15
N ASP A 45 -14.10 10.51 -4.79
CA ASP A 45 -13.48 9.34 -5.40
C ASP A 45 -13.21 8.23 -4.38
N LEU A 46 -12.71 8.59 -3.19
CA LEU A 46 -12.48 7.65 -2.10
C LEU A 46 -13.78 7.01 -1.62
N ARG A 47 -14.85 7.80 -1.48
CA ARG A 47 -16.16 7.26 -1.09
C ARG A 47 -16.72 6.31 -2.14
N ASP A 48 -16.63 6.66 -3.42
CA ASP A 48 -17.05 5.76 -4.51
C ASP A 48 -16.30 4.41 -4.40
N CYS A 49 -14.98 4.46 -4.15
CA CYS A 49 -14.17 3.25 -3.94
C CYS A 49 -14.55 2.46 -2.68
N GLN A 50 -15.01 3.13 -1.62
CA GLN A 50 -15.48 2.47 -0.39
C GLN A 50 -16.86 1.82 -0.56
N GLU A 51 -17.72 2.41 -1.38
CA GLU A 51 -19.03 1.84 -1.74
C GLU A 51 -18.87 0.58 -2.60
N ASP A 52 -17.94 0.58 -3.56
CA ASP A 52 -17.63 -0.58 -4.41
C ASP A 52 -16.91 -1.70 -3.64
N TYR A 53 -16.08 -1.34 -2.66
CA TYR A 53 -15.28 -2.27 -1.85
C TYR A 53 -15.54 -2.05 -0.35
N PRO A 54 -16.66 -2.55 0.19
CA PRO A 54 -17.01 -2.33 1.59
C PRO A 54 -15.95 -2.88 2.55
N GLU A 55 -15.89 -2.29 3.74
CA GLU A 55 -14.94 -2.69 4.78
C GLU A 55 -15.09 -4.18 5.12
N ALA A 56 -14.01 -4.91 4.94
CA ALA A 56 -13.87 -6.31 5.35
C ALA A 56 -12.94 -6.41 6.56
N GLY A 57 -13.31 -7.21 7.57
CA GLY A 57 -12.50 -7.41 8.79
C GLY A 57 -11.09 -7.97 8.57
N SER A 58 -10.77 -8.42 7.34
CA SER A 58 -9.44 -8.86 6.93
C SER A 58 -8.49 -7.73 6.52
N GLY A 59 -8.97 -6.48 6.36
CA GLY A 59 -8.18 -5.36 5.86
C GLY A 59 -7.88 -5.40 4.35
N VAL A 60 -8.35 -6.43 3.62
CA VAL A 60 -8.13 -6.58 2.17
C VAL A 60 -8.73 -5.41 1.37
N HIS A 61 -9.79 -4.81 1.89
CA HIS A 61 -10.47 -3.65 1.31
C HIS A 61 -9.53 -2.44 1.13
N ILE A 62 -8.51 -2.27 1.97
CA ILE A 62 -7.56 -1.16 1.87
C ILE A 62 -6.79 -1.21 0.55
N ARG A 63 -6.31 -2.41 0.16
CA ARG A 63 -5.62 -2.60 -1.12
C ARG A 63 -6.55 -2.36 -2.30
N GLN A 64 -7.83 -2.71 -2.16
CA GLN A 64 -8.84 -2.47 -3.18
C GLN A 64 -9.13 -0.98 -3.35
N TRP A 65 -9.21 -0.22 -2.26
CA TRP A 65 -9.35 1.23 -2.29
C TRP A 65 -8.16 1.91 -2.97
N ILE A 66 -6.93 1.51 -2.61
CA ILE A 66 -5.71 2.02 -3.26
C ILE A 66 -5.76 1.78 -4.77
N ASN A 67 -6.09 0.55 -5.19
CA ASN A 67 -6.18 0.22 -6.62
C ASN A 67 -7.29 1.01 -7.33
N CYS A 68 -8.45 1.19 -6.69
CA CYS A 68 -9.55 1.98 -7.23
C CYS A 68 -9.17 3.46 -7.40
N MET A 69 -8.51 4.04 -6.40
CA MET A 69 -7.99 5.41 -6.47
C MET A 69 -6.94 5.57 -7.58
N ASN A 70 -6.05 4.59 -7.76
CA ASN A 70 -5.08 4.57 -8.86
C ASN A 70 -5.76 4.59 -10.24
N LEU A 71 -6.86 3.84 -10.41
CA LEU A 71 -7.65 3.86 -11.66
C LEU A 71 -8.32 5.22 -11.92
N LYS A 72 -8.59 5.98 -10.87
CA LYS A 72 -9.13 7.35 -10.93
C LYS A 72 -8.04 8.42 -11.09
N GLY A 73 -6.77 8.01 -11.27
CA GLY A 73 -5.63 8.89 -11.51
C GLY A 73 -4.96 9.42 -10.25
N TRP A 74 -5.22 8.84 -9.08
CA TRP A 74 -4.54 9.21 -7.84
C TRP A 74 -3.24 8.41 -7.64
N LYS A 75 -2.19 9.03 -7.09
CA LYS A 75 -0.87 8.43 -6.81
C LYS A 75 -0.34 8.77 -5.43
#